data_AF-A0A1H4L991-F1
#
_entry.id   AF-A0A1H4L991-F1
#
_cell.length_a   1.000
_cell.length_b   1.000
_cell.length_c   1.000
_cell.angle_alpha   90.00
_cell.angle_beta   90.00
_cell.angle_gamma   90.00
#
_symmetry.space_group_name_H-M   'P 1'
#
loop_
_entity.id
_entity.type
_entity.pdbx_description
1 polymer ?
#
loop_
_entity_poly.entity_id
_entity_poly.type
_entity_poly.pdbx_seq_one_letter_code
_entity_poly.pdbx_strand_id
1 'polypeptide(L)'
;MDDHPSDVGFLSGPSAYVLYAKASRWIWAFVGTALVLMVLAAARVPQSLFNVFLALLFPSLVPWVAFVLWGSARTQSECTAGYTTLPRKFKELEQRDPYLGERIRDAGEEFIADEEFLSICSSSKALATRFGELG
;
A
#
# COMPACT_ATOMS: atom_id res chain seq x y z
N MET A 1 16.07 17.62 29.42
CA MET A 1 14.81 18.33 29.09
C MET A 1 14.71 18.15 27.60
N ASP A 2 14.21 16.96 27.25
CA ASP A 2 14.30 16.40 25.91
C ASP A 2 12.86 16.12 25.49
N ASP A 3 12.17 17.19 25.09
CA ASP A 3 10.92 17.10 24.37
C ASP A 3 11.25 16.54 22.98
N HIS A 4 11.37 15.22 22.89
CA HIS A 4 11.27 14.54 21.61
C HIS A 4 9.84 14.73 21.10
N PRO A 5 9.63 15.31 19.91
CA PRO A 5 8.30 15.55 19.35
C PRO A 5 7.64 14.26 18.82
N SER A 6 7.81 13.13 19.51
CA SER A 6 7.30 11.82 19.09
C SER A 6 5.83 11.56 19.48
N ASP A 7 5.22 12.40 20.31
CA ASP A 7 3.82 12.28 20.75
C ASP A 7 2.78 12.73 19.71
N VAL A 8 3.17 12.93 18.45
CA VAL A 8 2.19 12.96 17.36
C VAL A 8 1.76 11.51 17.12
N GLY A 9 0.61 11.15 17.71
CA GLY A 9 0.05 9.82 17.66
C GLY A 9 -0.08 9.31 16.22
N PHE A 10 0.29 8.05 16.01
CA PHE A 10 0.15 7.39 14.70
C PHE A 10 -1.30 7.46 14.24
N LEU A 11 -1.54 7.99 13.05
CA LEU A 11 -2.89 8.20 12.55
C LEU A 11 -3.64 6.87 12.48
N SER A 12 -4.88 6.85 12.96
CA SER A 12 -5.71 5.65 12.96
C SER A 12 -6.10 5.20 11.55
N GLY A 13 -6.23 3.88 11.35
CA GLY A 13 -6.57 3.28 10.06
C GLY A 13 -5.35 2.92 9.20
N PRO A 14 -5.56 2.49 7.94
CA PRO A 14 -4.48 2.05 7.08
C PRO A 14 -3.53 3.19 6.72
N SER A 15 -2.23 2.93 6.82
CA SER A 15 -1.19 3.83 6.34
C SER A 15 -1.19 3.97 4.81
N ALA A 16 -0.57 5.04 4.31
CA ALA A 16 -0.40 5.29 2.89
C ALA A 16 0.29 4.11 2.19
N TYR A 17 1.32 3.53 2.82
CA TYR A 17 1.99 2.34 2.30
C TYR A 17 1.04 1.15 2.14
N VAL A 18 0.20 0.86 3.13
CA VAL A 18 -0.75 -0.25 3.07
C VAL A 18 -1.77 -0.04 1.94
N LEU A 19 -2.23 1.20 1.73
CA LEU A 19 -3.16 1.54 0.64
C LEU A 19 -2.51 1.35 -0.73
N TYR A 20 -1.28 1.81 -0.93
CA TYR A 20 -0.56 1.59 -2.19
C TYR A 20 -0.17 0.12 -2.40
N ALA A 21 0.15 -0.62 -1.34
CA ALA A 21 0.39 -2.06 -1.44
C ALA A 21 -0.89 -2.81 -1.89
N LYS A 22 -2.07 -2.41 -1.42
CA LYS A 22 -3.36 -2.93 -1.91
C LYS A 22 -3.60 -2.56 -3.37
N ALA A 23 -3.35 -1.29 -3.75
CA ALA A 23 -3.45 -0.86 -5.14
C ALA A 23 -2.51 -1.68 -6.06
N SER A 24 -1.27 -1.91 -5.65
CA SER A 24 -0.29 -2.69 -6.39
C SER A 24 -0.73 -4.14 -6.60
N ARG A 25 -1.25 -4.81 -5.57
CA ARG A 25 -1.81 -6.17 -5.72
C ARG A 25 -3.00 -6.19 -6.68
N TRP A 26 -3.85 -5.17 -6.61
CA TRP A 26 -5.03 -5.09 -7.48
C TRP A 26 -4.66 -4.90 -8.95
N ILE A 27 -3.68 -4.04 -9.26
CA ILE A 27 -3.24 -3.84 -10.65
C ILE A 27 -2.60 -5.11 -11.23
N TRP A 28 -1.86 -5.88 -10.42
CA TRP A 28 -1.32 -7.17 -10.86
C TRP A 28 -2.42 -8.21 -11.14
N ALA A 29 -3.49 -8.23 -10.34
CA ALA A 29 -4.64 -9.08 -10.62
C ALA A 29 -5.36 -8.66 -11.92
N PHE A 30 -5.49 -7.35 -12.16
CA PHE A 30 -6.01 -6.81 -13.41
C PHE A 30 -5.17 -7.23 -14.61
N VAL A 31 -3.84 -7.08 -14.53
CA VAL A 31 -2.90 -7.52 -15.58
C VAL A 31 -3.05 -9.03 -15.83
N GLY A 32 -3.13 -9.84 -14.78
CA GLY A 32 -3.38 -11.28 -14.90
C GLY A 32 -4.69 -11.58 -15.64
N THR A 33 -5.76 -10.83 -15.35
CA THR A 33 -7.06 -10.98 -16.01
C THR A 33 -7.00 -10.58 -17.50
N ALA A 34 -6.27 -9.50 -17.81
CA ALA A 34 -6.04 -9.08 -19.19
C ALA A 34 -5.24 -10.13 -19.98
N LEU A 35 -4.24 -10.76 -19.37
CA LEU A 35 -3.50 -11.87 -19.98
C LEU A 35 -4.39 -13.09 -20.24
N VAL A 36 -5.28 -13.44 -19.30
CA VAL A 36 -6.28 -14.50 -19.51
C VAL A 36 -7.18 -14.16 -20.70
N LEU A 37 -7.65 -12.92 -20.81
CA LEU A 37 -8.45 -12.44 -21.95
C LEU A 37 -7.70 -12.59 -23.28
N MET A 38 -6.39 -12.30 -23.33
CA MET A 38 -5.57 -12.51 -24.52
C MET A 38 -5.49 -13.99 -24.90
N VAL A 39 -5.34 -14.90 -23.92
CA VAL A 39 -5.32 -16.34 -24.16
C VAL A 39 -6.68 -16.84 -24.66
N LEU A 40 -7.78 -16.38 -24.07
CA LEU A 40 -9.14 -16.73 -24.52
C LEU A 40 -9.42 -16.25 -25.96
N ALA A 41 -8.93 -15.05 -26.31
CA ALA A 41 -9.01 -14.54 -27.67
C ALA A 41 -8.22 -15.42 -28.66
N ALA A 42 -6.99 -15.81 -28.29
CA ALA A 42 -6.16 -16.69 -29.11
C ALA A 42 -6.77 -18.09 -29.28
N ALA A 43 -7.42 -18.61 -28.22
CA ALA A 43 -8.09 -19.91 -28.22
C ALA A 43 -9.45 -19.93 -28.97
N ARG A 44 -9.87 -18.80 -29.56
CA ARG A 44 -11.15 -18.65 -30.31
C ARG A 44 -12.37 -19.09 -29.50
N VAL A 45 -12.38 -18.75 -28.21
CA VAL A 45 -13.50 -18.99 -27.30
C VAL A 45 -14.76 -18.25 -27.79
N PRO A 46 -15.98 -18.76 -27.52
CA PRO A 46 -17.22 -18.09 -27.92
C PRO A 46 -17.24 -16.60 -27.54
N GLN A 47 -17.63 -15.76 -28.51
CA GLN A 47 -17.64 -14.30 -28.38
C GLN A 47 -18.44 -13.80 -27.17
N SER A 48 -19.49 -14.53 -26.78
CA SER A 48 -20.32 -14.21 -25.61
C SER A 48 -19.51 -14.24 -24.31
N LEU A 49 -18.69 -15.27 -24.10
CA LEU A 49 -17.83 -15.38 -22.91
C LEU A 49 -16.76 -14.28 -22.91
N PHE A 50 -16.13 -14.04 -24.06
CA PHE A 50 -15.14 -12.98 -24.21
C PHE A 50 -15.71 -11.60 -23.86
N ASN A 51 -16.91 -11.27 -24.36
CA ASN A 51 -17.57 -10.00 -24.10
C ASN A 51 -17.93 -9.80 -22.62
N VAL A 52 -18.31 -10.86 -21.90
CA VAL A 52 -18.58 -10.79 -20.45
C VAL A 52 -17.31 -10.44 -19.68
N PHE A 53 -16.20 -11.12 -19.95
CA PHE A 53 -14.92 -10.80 -19.29
C PHE A 53 -14.43 -9.40 -19.64
N LEU A 54 -14.58 -8.97 -20.90
CA LEU A 54 -14.23 -7.61 -21.33
C LEU A 54 -15.08 -6.55 -20.62
N ALA A 55 -16.39 -6.80 -20.47
CA ALA A 55 -17.30 -5.90 -19.78
C ALA A 55 -16.99 -5.77 -18.27
N LEU A 56 -16.43 -6.81 -17.64
CA LEU A 56 -16.00 -6.80 -16.24
C LEU A 56 -14.61 -6.18 -16.05
N LEU A 57 -13.79 -6.13 -17.08
CA LEU A 57 -12.42 -5.63 -17.00
C LEU A 57 -12.38 -4.15 -16.59
N PHE A 58 -13.11 -3.27 -17.28
CA PHE A 58 -13.07 -1.83 -16.98
C PHE A 58 -13.63 -1.46 -15.59
N PRO A 59 -14.80 -1.98 -15.16
CA PRO A 59 -15.29 -1.75 -13.80
C PRO A 59 -14.34 -2.25 -12.70
N SER A 60 -13.53 -3.28 -12.99
CA SER A 60 -12.57 -3.80 -12.02
C SER A 60 -11.44 -2.83 -11.67
N LEU A 61 -11.27 -1.72 -12.41
CA LEU A 61 -10.31 -0.67 -12.07
C LEU A 61 -10.81 0.29 -10.99
N VAL A 62 -12.11 0.33 -10.70
CA VAL A 62 -12.69 1.25 -9.70
C VAL A 62 -12.03 1.10 -8.32
N PRO A 63 -11.84 -0.12 -7.76
CA PRO A 63 -11.13 -0.30 -6.50
C PRO A 63 -9.68 0.19 -6.54
N TRP A 64 -8.98 0.01 -7.67
CA TRP A 64 -7.61 0.51 -7.82
C TRP A 64 -7.56 2.03 -7.72
N VAL A 65 -8.44 2.74 -8.45
CA VAL A 65 -8.55 4.20 -8.37
C VAL A 65 -8.86 4.64 -6.95
N ALA A 66 -9.78 3.97 -6.26
CA ALA A 66 -10.11 4.28 -4.87
C ALA A 66 -8.91 4.14 -3.93
N PHE A 67 -8.12 3.07 -4.03
CA PHE A 67 -6.91 2.89 -3.21
C PHE A 67 -5.84 3.92 -3.51
N VAL A 68 -5.65 4.31 -4.77
CA VAL A 68 -4.66 5.34 -5.15
C VAL A 68 -5.06 6.71 -4.63
N LEU A 69 -6.33 7.12 -4.80
CA LEU A 69 -6.83 8.40 -4.32
C LEU A 69 -6.78 8.47 -2.80
N TRP A 70 -7.21 7.40 -2.11
CA TRP A 70 -7.14 7.34 -0.66
C TRP A 70 -5.69 7.30 -0.17
N GLY A 71 -4.81 6.53 -0.82
CA GLY A 71 -3.38 6.51 -0.51
C GLY A 71 -2.74 7.89 -0.66
N SER A 72 -3.15 8.67 -1.66
CA SER A 72 -2.68 10.04 -1.86
C SER A 72 -3.17 10.98 -0.76
N ALA A 73 -4.46 10.94 -0.43
CA ALA A 73 -5.01 11.73 0.66
C ALA A 73 -4.32 11.36 1.99
N ARG A 74 -4.07 10.07 2.21
CA ARG A 74 -3.40 9.59 3.41
C ARG A 74 -1.94 10.01 3.48
N THR A 75 -1.23 10.00 2.34
CA THR A 75 0.13 10.53 2.25
C THR A 75 0.17 11.98 2.72
N GLN A 76 -0.78 12.80 2.27
CA GLN A 76 -0.86 14.20 2.70
C GLN A 76 -1.14 14.33 4.21
N SER A 77 -1.99 13.48 4.77
CA SER A 77 -2.25 13.46 6.21
C SER A 77 -1.01 13.06 7.01
N GLU A 78 -0.26 12.04 6.56
CA GLU A 78 0.99 11.61 7.19
C GLU A 78 2.03 12.74 7.15
N CYS A 79 2.24 13.37 5.99
CA CYS A 79 3.18 14.49 5.86
C CYS A 79 2.80 15.67 6.76
N THR A 80 1.51 16.01 6.85
CA THR A 80 1.01 17.06 7.76
C THR A 80 1.24 16.69 9.23
N ALA A 81 1.19 15.39 9.56
CA ALA A 81 1.49 14.87 10.90
C ALA A 81 3.00 14.74 11.18
N GLY A 82 3.87 15.07 10.21
CA GLY A 82 5.33 15.11 10.39
C GLY A 82 6.05 13.77 10.19
N TYR A 83 5.38 12.75 9.64
CA TYR A 83 5.99 11.45 9.37
C TYR A 83 5.59 10.89 8.00
N THR A 84 6.24 9.81 7.58
CA THR A 84 5.84 9.06 6.39
C THR A 84 5.94 7.55 6.61
N THR A 85 5.04 6.80 6.00
CA THR A 85 5.14 5.33 5.90
C THR A 85 5.67 4.86 4.56
N LEU A 86 5.89 5.78 3.60
CA LEU A 86 6.34 5.44 2.25
C LEU A 86 7.86 5.29 2.18
N PRO A 87 8.38 4.22 1.55
CA PRO A 87 9.81 4.10 1.33
C PRO A 87 10.29 5.13 0.30
N ARG A 88 11.49 5.67 0.51
CA ARG A 88 12.27 6.47 -0.47
C ARG A 88 11.59 7.72 -1.06
N LYS A 89 10.59 8.29 -0.39
CA LYS A 89 9.85 9.45 -0.93
C LYS A 89 10.12 10.76 -0.20
N PHE A 90 10.13 10.74 1.13
CA PHE A 90 10.29 11.95 1.95
C PHE A 90 11.42 11.74 2.93
N LYS A 91 12.61 12.23 2.58
CA LYS A 91 13.82 12.09 3.41
C LYS A 91 13.74 12.98 4.64
N GLU A 92 13.15 14.16 4.45
CA GLU A 92 12.92 15.20 5.44
C GLU A 92 11.91 14.83 6.54
N LEU A 93 11.15 13.75 6.36
CA LEU A 93 10.19 13.26 7.35
C LEU A 93 10.72 12.02 8.06
N GLU A 94 10.31 11.84 9.31
CA GLU A 94 10.51 10.60 10.08
C GLU A 94 9.82 9.45 9.34
N GLN A 95 10.52 8.33 9.14
CA GLN A 95 9.90 7.14 8.56
C GLN A 95 9.36 6.26 9.69
N ARG A 96 8.08 5.90 9.59
CA ARG A 96 7.40 5.03 10.55
C ARG A 96 6.97 3.72 9.90
N ASP A 97 6.86 2.70 10.73
CA ASP A 97 6.34 1.40 10.39
C ASP A 97 4.88 1.51 9.90
N PRO A 98 4.57 1.00 8.70
CA PRO A 98 3.22 1.08 8.14
C PRO A 98 2.10 0.40 8.95
N TYR A 99 2.43 -0.52 9.85
CA TYR A 99 1.51 -1.39 10.58
C TYR A 99 1.48 -1.07 12.07
N LEU A 100 2.64 -0.86 12.69
CA LEU A 100 2.76 -0.62 14.13
C LEU A 100 3.00 0.87 14.47
N GLY A 101 3.38 1.68 13.48
CA GLY A 101 3.68 3.10 13.70
C GLY A 101 4.98 3.38 14.44
N GLU A 102 5.77 2.34 14.74
CA GLU A 102 7.10 2.46 15.34
C GLU A 102 8.06 3.21 14.40
N ARG A 103 9.00 3.96 14.97
CA ARG A 103 9.98 4.68 14.17
C ARG A 103 10.98 3.71 13.53
N ILE A 104 11.19 3.88 12.23
CA ILE A 104 12.18 3.10 11.44
C ILE A 104 13.43 3.94 11.14
N ARG A 105 13.25 5.23 10.84
CA ARG A 105 14.34 6.14 10.43
C ARG A 105 14.02 7.56 10.88
N ASP A 106 15.04 8.29 11.35
CA ASP A 106 14.88 9.69 11.71
C ASP A 106 14.82 10.61 10.48
N ALA A 107 14.20 11.78 10.65
CA ALA A 107 14.15 12.80 9.62
C ALA A 107 15.56 13.23 9.18
N GLY A 108 15.81 13.26 7.87
CA GLY A 108 17.09 13.63 7.26
C GLY A 108 18.09 12.47 7.07
N GLU A 109 17.90 11.33 7.73
CA GLU A 109 18.78 10.16 7.56
C GLU A 109 18.66 9.54 6.16
N GLU A 110 19.69 8.79 5.73
CA GLU A 110 19.65 8.06 4.47
C GLU A 110 18.54 7.02 4.45
N PHE A 111 17.99 6.79 3.25
CA PHE A 111 16.99 5.74 3.09
C PHE A 111 17.60 4.37 3.39
N ILE A 112 16.88 3.59 4.19
CA ILE A 112 17.23 2.19 4.40
C ILE A 112 17.07 1.38 3.11
N ALA A 113 17.71 0.21 3.07
CA ALA A 113 17.60 -0.71 1.96
C ALA A 113 16.16 -1.22 1.81
N ASP A 114 15.74 -1.56 0.58
CA ASP A 114 14.37 -2.02 0.34
C ASP A 114 14.11 -3.35 1.05
N GLU A 115 15.11 -4.24 1.05
CA GLU A 115 15.05 -5.55 1.69
C GLU A 115 14.86 -5.42 3.21
N GLU A 116 15.56 -4.46 3.81
CA GLU A 116 15.45 -4.16 5.23
C GLU A 116 14.07 -3.60 5.58
N PHE A 117 13.59 -2.62 4.81
CA PHE A 117 12.25 -2.07 5.00
C PHE A 117 11.15 -3.14 4.85
N LEU A 118 11.27 -4.02 3.85
CA LEU A 118 10.33 -5.12 3.64
C LEU A 118 10.38 -6.14 4.78
N SER A 119 11.57 -6.42 5.32
CA SER A 119 11.74 -7.31 6.48
C SER A 119 11.01 -6.76 7.71
N ILE A 120 11.20 -5.47 8.01
CA ILE A 120 10.50 -4.78 9.10
C ILE A 120 8.98 -4.86 8.88
N CYS A 121 8.51 -4.44 7.70
CA CYS A 121 7.09 -4.50 7.35
C CYS A 121 6.49 -5.90 7.49
N SER A 122 7.23 -6.95 7.11
CA SER A 122 6.76 -8.33 7.19
C SER A 122 6.58 -8.80 8.64
N SER A 123 7.52 -8.43 9.51
CA SER A 123 7.52 -8.77 10.93
C SER A 123 6.40 -8.01 11.65
N SER A 124 6.31 -6.71 11.44
CA SER A 124 5.28 -5.84 12.02
C SER A 124 3.88 -6.21 11.57
N LYS A 125 3.69 -6.57 10.30
CA LYS A 125 2.40 -7.08 9.80
C LYS A 125 2.00 -8.39 10.50
N ALA A 126 2.94 -9.31 10.69
CA ALA A 126 2.67 -10.58 11.38
C ALA A 126 2.27 -10.35 12.85
N LEU A 127 2.97 -9.44 13.53
CA LEU A 127 2.63 -9.03 14.90
C LEU A 127 1.25 -8.37 14.96
N ALA A 128 0.99 -7.37 14.11
CA ALA A 128 -0.29 -6.67 14.05
C ALA A 128 -1.47 -7.64 13.77
N THR A 129 -1.26 -8.66 12.94
CA THR A 129 -2.28 -9.69 12.68
C THR A 129 -2.54 -10.54 13.93
N ARG A 130 -1.49 -10.99 14.64
CA ARG A 130 -1.64 -11.78 15.88
C ARG A 130 -2.33 -11.01 17.00
N PHE A 131 -2.02 -9.73 17.17
CA PHE A 131 -2.67 -8.90 18.18
C PHE A 131 -4.10 -8.51 17.80
N GLY A 132 -4.39 -8.36 16.50
CA GLY A 132 -5.74 -8.10 16.00
C GLY A 132 -6.69 -9.30 16.05
N GLU A 133 -6.18 -10.54 16.19
CA GLU A 133 -6.98 -11.76 16.40
C GLU A 133 -7.29 -12.02 17.88
N LEU A 134 -6.68 -11.28 18.81
CA LEU A 134 -6.84 -11.42 20.26
C LEU A 134 -7.62 -10.28 20.92
N GLY A 135 -8.07 -9.28 20.17
CA GLY A 135 -8.90 -8.16 20.62
C GLY A 135 -10.32 -8.24 20.10
#